data_AF-A0A961X334-F1
#
_entry.id   AF-A0A961X334-F1
#
_cell.length_a   1.000
_cell.length_b   1.000
_cell.length_c   1.000
_cell.angle_alpha   90.00
_cell.angle_beta   90.00
_cell.angle_gamma   90.00
#
_symmetry.space_group_name_H-M   'P 1'
#
loop_
_entity.id
_entity.type
_entity.pdbx_description
1 polymer ?
#
loop_
_entity_poly.entity_id
_entity_poly.type
_entity_poly.pdbx_seq_one_letter_code
_entity_poly.pdbx_strand_id
1 'polypeptide(L)'
;ESLARDPATRDLASKREDVERLWEVCQIPDYRNISNSEHASIVSKIFQFLQTGTGYIDEDWFVRQLKYCENTQGDLDTLSNRISHIRTWTFVANRADWLKAPLYWQSYAREIEDKLSDALHERLTQRFIDRRTSVLMKRLAQKEELMSTVEEDGAIHVEGEYVGRIKGFHFIPDGTAEGAEARALKAAALSAVATEIVARAKAVAATPDTELKVSRDGEIIWNHAAVGRLEPGATLLKPRAAVLAGDQLSGSDREEVQARLQKFVDRHIAATLEPLVKLEEGEGLEGTVRGIAYRLVEALGVLPRDQVAAEVKSLSQDDRAKLRNLGARFGAFNIYVPALLKPAPTELRLLLWALQLQKEGKLDLANLPVPPGQGLTSANFDRSTPRGFYGVCGYRICGSRVVRIDML
;
A
#
# COMPACT_ATOMS: atom_id res chain seq x y z
N GLU A 1 57.06 3.25 -34.11
CA GLU A 1 57.96 4.21 -34.81
C GLU A 1 58.60 5.24 -33.88
N SER A 2 57.84 5.96 -33.05
CA SER A 2 58.39 6.99 -32.14
C SER A 2 59.49 6.47 -31.22
N LEU A 3 59.32 5.29 -30.63
CA LEU A 3 60.30 4.66 -29.72
C LEU A 3 61.60 4.24 -30.42
N ALA A 4 61.54 3.89 -31.71
CA ALA A 4 62.74 3.51 -32.46
C ALA A 4 63.65 4.72 -32.76
N ARG A 5 63.10 5.94 -32.66
CA ARG A 5 63.83 7.20 -32.82
C ARG A 5 64.36 7.76 -31.50
N ASP A 6 63.94 7.23 -30.35
CA ASP A 6 64.46 7.59 -29.04
C ASP A 6 65.77 6.82 -28.76
N PRO A 7 66.93 7.50 -28.66
CA PRO A 7 68.21 6.84 -28.45
C PRO A 7 68.24 6.00 -27.16
N ALA A 8 67.61 6.47 -26.09
CA ALA A 8 67.62 5.77 -24.80
C ALA A 8 66.88 4.42 -24.87
N THR A 9 65.75 4.38 -25.58
CA THR A 9 65.00 3.14 -25.82
C THR A 9 65.71 2.23 -26.82
N ARG A 10 66.27 2.79 -27.90
CA ARG A 10 66.95 2.04 -28.95
C ARG A 10 68.21 1.33 -28.43
N ASP A 11 69.01 2.01 -27.62
CA ASP A 11 70.28 1.48 -27.11
C ASP A 11 70.05 0.36 -26.08
N LEU A 12 68.85 0.31 -25.46
CA LEU A 12 68.39 -0.75 -24.57
C LEU A 12 67.82 -1.97 -25.32
N ALA A 13 67.44 -1.85 -26.59
CA ALA A 13 66.82 -2.89 -27.40
C ALA A 13 67.83 -3.56 -28.36
N SER A 14 68.85 -4.22 -27.80
CA SER A 14 70.01 -4.71 -28.56
C SER A 14 69.91 -6.17 -29.01
N LYS A 15 69.23 -7.02 -28.24
CA LYS A 15 69.04 -8.44 -28.50
C LYS A 15 67.61 -8.73 -28.93
N ARG A 16 67.38 -9.92 -29.48
CA ARG A 16 66.05 -10.39 -29.87
C ARG A 16 65.03 -10.31 -28.72
N GLU A 17 65.42 -10.78 -27.54
CA GLU A 17 64.58 -10.75 -26.33
C GLU A 17 64.17 -9.33 -25.95
N ASP A 18 65.10 -8.36 -26.04
CA ASP A 18 64.83 -6.95 -25.74
C ASP A 18 63.80 -6.35 -26.72
N VAL A 19 63.86 -6.73 -28.00
CA VAL A 19 62.92 -6.28 -29.04
C VAL A 19 61.54 -6.92 -28.85
N GLU A 20 61.49 -8.20 -28.48
CA GLU A 20 60.23 -8.90 -28.14
C GLU A 20 59.58 -8.23 -26.93
N ARG A 21 60.36 -7.90 -25.89
CA ARG A 21 59.89 -7.16 -24.72
C ARG A 21 59.40 -5.76 -25.09
N LEU A 22 60.14 -5.01 -25.92
CA LEU A 22 59.71 -3.69 -26.38
C LEU A 22 58.36 -3.78 -27.12
N TRP A 23 58.17 -4.82 -27.93
CA TRP A 23 56.91 -5.08 -28.62
C TRP A 23 55.75 -5.34 -27.63
N GLU A 24 55.97 -6.14 -26.58
CA GLU A 24 54.97 -6.37 -25.53
C GLU A 24 54.53 -5.07 -24.83
N VAL A 25 55.48 -4.18 -24.52
CA VAL A 25 55.17 -2.88 -23.90
C VAL A 25 54.43 -1.96 -24.89
N CYS A 26 54.73 -2.04 -26.18
CA CYS A 26 54.01 -1.30 -27.22
C CYS A 26 52.54 -1.74 -27.38
N GLN A 27 52.14 -2.88 -26.82
CA GLN A 27 50.74 -3.34 -26.84
C GLN A 27 49.86 -2.70 -25.75
N ILE A 28 50.42 -1.83 -24.89
CA ILE A 28 49.60 -1.09 -23.91
C ILE A 28 48.55 -0.25 -24.65
N PRO A 29 47.24 -0.47 -24.38
CA PRO A 29 46.20 0.30 -25.03
C PRO A 29 46.14 1.73 -24.48
N ASP A 30 45.95 2.69 -25.38
CA ASP A 30 45.68 4.07 -25.00
C ASP A 30 44.18 4.29 -24.73
N TYR A 31 43.73 3.90 -23.54
CA TYR A 31 42.37 4.19 -23.07
C TYR A 31 42.13 5.69 -22.81
N ARG A 32 43.21 6.47 -22.69
CA ARG A 32 43.20 7.89 -22.31
C ARG A 32 43.02 8.79 -23.54
N ASN A 33 43.26 8.25 -24.73
CA ASN A 33 43.25 8.96 -26.00
C ASN A 33 44.14 10.22 -25.96
N ILE A 34 45.35 10.04 -25.45
CA ILE A 34 46.35 11.11 -25.27
C ILE A 34 47.18 11.29 -26.55
N SER A 35 48.08 12.27 -26.54
CA SER A 35 48.96 12.47 -27.70
C SER A 35 49.90 11.28 -27.90
N ASN A 36 50.21 10.96 -29.16
CA ASN A 36 51.16 9.89 -29.49
C ASN A 36 52.52 10.05 -28.79
N SER A 37 52.96 11.28 -28.54
CA SER A 37 54.20 11.60 -27.82
C SER A 37 54.13 11.25 -26.34
N GLU A 38 53.01 11.56 -25.67
CA GLU A 38 52.81 11.23 -24.25
C GLU A 38 52.65 9.73 -24.07
N HIS A 39 51.87 9.07 -24.93
CA HIS A 39 51.73 7.61 -24.90
C HIS A 39 53.08 6.92 -25.11
N ALA A 40 53.86 7.37 -26.11
CA ALA A 40 55.21 6.86 -26.33
C ALA A 40 56.13 7.09 -25.12
N SER A 41 55.99 8.20 -24.40
CA SER A 41 56.77 8.46 -23.19
C SER A 41 56.46 7.48 -22.06
N ILE A 42 55.17 7.12 -21.88
CA ILE A 42 54.74 6.11 -20.89
C ILE A 42 55.32 4.75 -21.25
N VAL A 43 55.14 4.33 -22.51
CA VAL A 43 55.64 3.03 -23.02
C VAL A 43 57.17 2.95 -22.90
N SER A 44 57.88 4.01 -23.29
CA SER A 44 59.34 4.09 -23.14
C SER A 44 59.76 3.94 -21.67
N LYS A 45 59.07 4.63 -20.76
CA LYS A 45 59.42 4.57 -19.34
C LYS A 45 59.20 3.19 -18.74
N ILE A 46 58.10 2.52 -19.08
CA ILE A 46 57.83 1.14 -18.65
C ILE A 46 58.91 0.20 -19.21
N PHE A 47 59.23 0.31 -20.49
CA PHE A 47 60.29 -0.51 -21.09
C PHE A 47 61.65 -0.30 -20.39
N GLN A 48 62.02 0.94 -20.07
CA GLN A 48 63.24 1.23 -19.31
C GLN A 48 63.24 0.54 -17.95
N PHE A 49 62.13 0.52 -17.20
CA PHE A 49 62.05 -0.19 -15.92
C PHE A 49 62.22 -1.71 -16.08
N LEU A 50 61.67 -2.29 -17.14
CA LEU A 50 61.77 -3.73 -17.40
C LEU A 50 63.17 -4.14 -17.87
N GLN A 51 63.90 -3.23 -18.53
CA GLN A 51 65.23 -3.52 -19.07
C GLN A 51 66.37 -3.17 -18.10
N THR A 52 66.12 -2.29 -17.11
CA THR A 52 67.16 -1.80 -16.20
C THR A 52 66.89 -2.21 -14.75
N GLY A 53 67.93 -2.26 -13.93
CA GLY A 53 67.80 -2.55 -12.49
C GLY A 53 67.27 -3.96 -12.21
N THR A 54 66.16 -4.04 -11.45
CA THR A 54 65.58 -5.32 -10.98
C THR A 54 64.67 -6.01 -12.00
N GLY A 55 64.42 -5.41 -13.17
CA GLY A 55 63.53 -5.97 -14.21
C GLY A 55 62.03 -5.85 -13.89
N TYR A 56 61.65 -4.96 -12.96
CA TYR A 56 60.27 -4.70 -12.57
C TYR A 56 60.01 -3.20 -12.57
N ILE A 57 58.76 -2.82 -12.82
CA ILE A 57 58.29 -1.44 -12.64
C ILE A 57 58.45 -1.04 -11.16
N ASP A 58 59.01 0.14 -10.95
CA ASP A 58 59.15 0.74 -9.62
C ASP A 58 57.77 0.93 -8.97
N GLU A 59 57.57 0.31 -7.80
CA GLU A 59 56.27 0.30 -7.13
C GLU A 59 55.87 1.71 -6.67
N ASP A 60 56.81 2.53 -6.22
CA ASP A 60 56.54 3.92 -5.84
C ASP A 60 56.07 4.74 -7.04
N TRP A 61 56.66 4.53 -8.22
CA TRP A 61 56.20 5.13 -9.46
C TRP A 61 54.80 4.64 -9.84
N PHE A 62 54.53 3.35 -9.73
CA PHE A 62 53.23 2.76 -10.05
C PHE A 62 52.11 3.30 -9.14
N VAL A 63 52.36 3.39 -7.83
CA VAL A 63 51.43 3.98 -6.85
C VAL A 63 51.07 5.42 -7.19
N ARG A 64 52.05 6.23 -7.60
CA ARG A 64 51.79 7.62 -8.01
C ARG A 64 50.82 7.72 -9.18
N GLN A 65 50.84 6.75 -10.10
CA GLN A 65 49.91 6.71 -11.22
C GLN A 65 48.48 6.36 -10.78
N LEU A 66 48.36 5.44 -9.82
CA LEU A 66 47.08 4.98 -9.29
C LEU A 66 46.40 6.02 -8.40
N LYS A 67 47.17 6.78 -7.61
CA LYS A 67 46.65 7.78 -6.67
C LYS A 67 45.78 8.87 -7.34
N TYR A 68 46.04 9.19 -8.60
CA TYR A 68 45.20 10.11 -9.36
C TYR A 68 43.77 9.55 -9.59
N CYS A 69 43.66 8.23 -9.73
CA CYS A 69 42.42 7.53 -10.03
C CYS A 69 41.59 7.23 -8.78
N GLU A 70 42.19 7.20 -7.59
CA GLU A 70 41.49 6.88 -6.32
C GLU A 70 40.41 7.89 -5.92
N ASN A 71 40.45 9.12 -6.45
CA ASN A 71 39.48 10.14 -6.10
C ASN A 71 38.16 9.94 -6.89
N THR A 72 37.05 9.80 -6.18
CA THR A 72 35.69 9.66 -6.75
C THR A 72 34.93 11.00 -6.83
N GLN A 73 35.55 12.13 -6.50
CA GLN A 73 34.95 13.46 -6.61
C GLN A 73 35.23 14.10 -7.97
N GLY A 74 34.20 14.60 -8.64
CA GLY A 74 34.33 15.34 -9.90
C GLY A 74 33.10 15.12 -10.76
N ASP A 75 32.89 15.95 -11.78
CA ASP A 75 31.81 15.77 -12.75
C ASP A 75 31.98 14.50 -13.61
N LEU A 76 30.99 14.23 -14.47
CA LEU A 76 30.99 13.04 -15.34
C LEU A 76 32.25 12.94 -16.20
N ASP A 77 32.72 14.08 -16.72
CA ASP A 77 33.91 14.13 -17.57
C ASP A 77 35.17 13.83 -16.75
N THR A 78 35.28 14.36 -15.53
CA THR A 78 36.38 14.05 -14.60
C THR A 78 36.42 12.56 -14.24
N LEU A 79 35.27 11.97 -13.92
CA LEU A 79 35.18 10.54 -13.56
C LEU A 79 35.48 9.64 -14.76
N SER A 80 34.94 9.95 -15.94
CA SER A 80 35.22 9.23 -17.18
C SER A 80 36.72 9.24 -17.51
N ASN A 81 37.39 10.40 -17.38
CA ASN A 81 38.83 10.51 -17.59
C ASN A 81 39.64 9.66 -16.61
N ARG A 82 39.23 9.57 -15.34
CA ARG A 82 39.88 8.71 -14.33
C ARG A 82 39.67 7.23 -14.62
N ILE A 83 38.50 6.83 -15.11
CA ILE A 83 38.23 5.44 -15.56
C ILE A 83 39.14 5.07 -16.74
N SER A 84 39.29 5.98 -17.71
CA SER A 84 40.26 5.80 -18.80
C SER A 84 41.69 5.68 -18.28
N HIS A 85 42.10 6.45 -17.27
CA HIS A 85 43.43 6.33 -16.65
C HIS A 85 43.63 4.97 -15.97
N ILE A 86 42.69 4.54 -15.12
CA ILE A 86 42.88 3.29 -14.36
C ILE A 86 42.94 2.08 -15.28
N ARG A 87 42.20 2.06 -16.40
CA ARG A 87 42.23 0.95 -17.37
C ARG A 87 43.61 0.68 -17.97
N THR A 88 44.39 1.73 -18.26
CA THR A 88 45.79 1.58 -18.70
C THR A 88 46.62 0.88 -17.61
N TRP A 89 46.43 1.25 -16.35
CA TRP A 89 47.18 0.66 -15.22
C TRP A 89 46.68 -0.74 -14.84
N THR A 90 45.39 -1.01 -14.97
CA THR A 90 44.81 -2.37 -14.88
C THR A 90 45.46 -3.27 -15.93
N PHE A 91 45.65 -2.81 -17.17
CA PHE A 91 46.35 -3.59 -18.20
C PHE A 91 47.81 -3.89 -17.81
N VAL A 92 48.53 -2.89 -17.30
CA VAL A 92 49.91 -3.04 -16.82
C VAL A 92 49.99 -4.02 -15.64
N ALA A 93 49.06 -3.94 -14.68
CA ALA A 93 49.01 -4.83 -13.52
C ALA A 93 48.68 -6.28 -13.87
N ASN A 94 47.99 -6.52 -14.98
CA ASN A 94 47.66 -7.86 -15.48
C ASN A 94 48.84 -8.57 -16.17
N ARG A 95 49.98 -7.91 -16.36
CA ARG A 95 51.19 -8.54 -16.92
C ARG A 95 51.89 -9.34 -15.83
N ALA A 96 52.18 -10.61 -16.14
CA ALA A 96 52.62 -11.59 -15.15
C ALA A 96 53.98 -11.27 -14.49
N ASP A 97 54.85 -10.54 -15.17
CA ASP A 97 56.25 -10.35 -14.79
C ASP A 97 56.70 -8.89 -14.80
N TRP A 98 55.78 -7.92 -14.88
CA TRP A 98 56.13 -6.50 -14.92
C TRP A 98 56.20 -5.85 -13.53
N LEU A 99 55.55 -6.43 -12.53
CA LEU A 99 55.53 -5.97 -11.14
C LEU A 99 55.97 -7.11 -10.22
N LYS A 100 56.52 -6.77 -9.04
CA LYS A 100 56.97 -7.77 -8.07
C LYS A 100 55.82 -8.58 -7.45
N ALA A 101 54.66 -7.94 -7.28
CA ALA A 101 53.45 -8.56 -6.74
C ALA A 101 52.23 -8.38 -7.67
N PRO A 102 52.18 -9.09 -8.83
CA PRO A 102 51.14 -8.88 -9.84
C PRO A 102 49.71 -9.05 -9.30
N LEU A 103 49.45 -10.09 -8.51
CA LEU A 103 48.12 -10.36 -7.95
C LEU A 103 47.63 -9.24 -7.02
N TYR A 104 48.53 -8.68 -6.21
CA TYR A 104 48.21 -7.56 -5.33
C TYR A 104 47.82 -6.33 -6.17
N TRP A 105 48.66 -5.94 -7.13
CA TRP A 105 48.42 -4.77 -7.96
C TRP A 105 47.20 -4.92 -8.88
N GLN A 106 46.92 -6.13 -9.37
CA GLN A 106 45.72 -6.44 -10.11
C GLN A 106 44.46 -6.23 -9.27
N SER A 107 44.46 -6.72 -8.02
CA SER A 107 43.33 -6.52 -7.11
C SER A 107 43.12 -5.05 -6.75
N TYR A 108 44.20 -4.32 -6.51
CA TYR A 108 44.15 -2.91 -6.11
C TYR A 108 43.67 -2.00 -7.26
N ALA A 109 44.15 -2.22 -8.49
CA ALA A 109 43.69 -1.47 -9.65
C ALA A 109 42.20 -1.72 -9.94
N ARG A 110 41.73 -2.97 -9.75
CA ARG A 110 40.31 -3.33 -9.89
C ARG A 110 39.43 -2.62 -8.88
N GLU A 111 39.84 -2.58 -7.62
CA GLU A 111 39.09 -1.88 -6.56
C GLU A 111 38.91 -0.38 -6.87
N ILE A 112 39.93 0.26 -7.45
CA ILE A 112 39.85 1.66 -7.88
C ILE A 112 38.88 1.82 -9.06
N GLU A 113 38.94 0.92 -10.05
CA GLU A 113 38.05 0.95 -11.21
C GLU A 113 36.58 0.76 -10.82
N ASP A 114 36.30 -0.16 -9.88
CA ASP A 114 34.94 -0.41 -9.37
C ASP A 114 34.40 0.84 -8.66
N LYS A 115 35.18 1.45 -7.75
CA LYS A 115 34.78 2.68 -7.04
C LYS A 115 34.49 3.85 -7.99
N LEU A 116 35.27 3.99 -9.06
CA LEU A 116 35.04 5.05 -10.06
C LEU A 116 33.80 4.79 -10.92
N SER A 117 33.58 3.53 -11.32
CA SER A 117 32.38 3.10 -12.05
C SER A 117 31.10 3.37 -11.28
N ASP A 118 31.07 3.06 -9.98
CA ASP A 118 29.92 3.31 -9.10
C ASP A 118 29.63 4.82 -8.99
N ALA A 119 30.65 5.64 -8.73
CA ALA A 119 30.52 7.09 -8.65
C ALA A 119 30.01 7.71 -9.97
N LEU A 120 30.46 7.19 -11.12
CA LEU A 120 29.98 7.63 -12.44
C LEU A 120 28.50 7.30 -12.62
N HIS A 121 28.08 6.09 -12.23
CA HIS A 121 26.70 5.64 -12.35
C HIS A 121 25.73 6.49 -11.52
N GLU A 122 26.12 6.84 -10.30
CA GLU A 122 25.35 7.72 -9.42
C GLU A 122 25.15 9.12 -10.06
N ARG A 123 26.22 9.70 -10.62
CA ARG A 123 26.17 11.00 -11.32
C ARG A 123 25.32 10.98 -12.59
N LEU A 124 25.35 9.89 -13.36
CA LEU A 124 24.51 9.73 -14.54
C LEU A 124 23.03 9.72 -14.15
N THR A 125 22.69 8.99 -13.08
CA THR A 125 21.32 8.91 -12.57
C THR A 125 20.80 10.28 -12.14
N GLN A 126 21.59 11.05 -11.37
CA GLN A 126 21.24 12.41 -10.95
C GLN A 126 20.96 13.35 -12.13
N ARG A 127 21.83 13.35 -13.16
CA ARG A 127 21.69 14.25 -14.33
C ARG A 127 20.43 13.99 -15.15
N PHE A 128 19.97 12.72 -15.21
CA PHE A 128 18.72 12.37 -15.89
C PHE A 128 17.49 12.90 -15.15
N ILE A 129 17.54 12.91 -13.81
CA ILE A 129 16.47 13.46 -12.96
C ILE A 129 16.42 14.98 -13.17
N ASP A 130 17.54 15.69 -13.00
CA ASP A 130 17.61 17.16 -13.09
C ASP A 130 17.10 17.73 -14.43
N ARG A 131 17.40 17.06 -15.55
CA ARG A 131 16.95 17.51 -16.88
C ARG A 131 15.44 17.39 -17.04
N ARG A 132 14.85 16.31 -16.54
CA ARG A 132 13.39 16.05 -16.61
C ARG A 132 12.63 17.06 -15.75
N THR A 133 13.17 17.35 -14.58
CA THR A 133 12.70 18.34 -13.63
C THR A 133 12.70 19.77 -14.19
N SER A 134 13.76 20.16 -14.92
CA SER A 134 13.84 21.50 -15.53
C SER A 134 12.78 21.79 -16.61
N VAL A 135 12.35 20.76 -17.34
CA VAL A 135 11.31 20.86 -18.37
C VAL A 135 9.94 21.00 -17.72
N LEU A 136 9.71 20.26 -16.64
CA LEU A 136 8.49 20.31 -15.83
C LEU A 136 8.30 21.70 -15.19
N MET A 137 9.37 22.29 -14.64
CA MET A 137 9.35 23.63 -14.04
C MET A 137 9.00 24.74 -15.03
N LYS A 138 9.46 24.63 -16.29
CA LYS A 138 9.18 25.64 -17.32
C LYS A 138 7.69 25.69 -17.69
N ARG A 139 7.01 24.54 -17.70
CA ARG A 139 5.56 24.46 -18.00
C ARG A 139 4.70 24.90 -16.82
N LEU A 140 5.13 24.55 -15.60
CA LEU A 140 4.45 24.92 -14.37
C LEU A 140 4.46 26.44 -14.13
N ALA A 141 5.56 27.11 -14.45
CA ALA A 141 5.67 28.57 -14.42
C ALA A 141 4.80 29.28 -15.48
N GLN A 142 4.41 28.59 -16.56
CA GLN A 142 3.62 29.14 -17.66
C GLN A 142 2.10 28.93 -17.51
N LYS A 143 1.63 28.33 -16.41
CA LYS A 143 0.21 27.93 -16.22
C LYS A 143 -0.34 27.11 -17.40
N GLU A 144 0.50 26.32 -18.05
CA GLU A 144 0.00 25.28 -18.95
C GLU A 144 -0.74 24.23 -18.11
N GLU A 145 -1.87 23.72 -18.62
CA GLU A 145 -2.60 22.62 -17.98
C GLU A 145 -1.67 21.41 -17.87
N LEU A 146 -1.27 21.07 -16.65
CA LEU A 146 -0.56 19.83 -16.36
C LEU A 146 -1.50 18.66 -16.66
N MET A 147 -1.03 17.71 -17.45
CA MET A 147 -1.79 16.50 -17.74
C MET A 147 -1.77 15.60 -16.52
N SER A 148 -2.92 15.51 -15.84
CA SER A 148 -3.18 14.53 -14.80
C SER A 148 -4.01 13.37 -15.34
N THR A 149 -3.57 12.15 -15.12
CA THR A 149 -4.34 10.94 -15.43
C THR A 149 -4.66 10.18 -14.16
N VAL A 150 -5.88 9.62 -14.10
CA VAL A 150 -6.29 8.69 -13.05
C VAL A 150 -6.52 7.34 -13.69
N GLU A 151 -5.86 6.30 -13.17
CA GLU A 151 -6.05 4.92 -13.60
C GLU A 151 -7.28 4.28 -12.93
N GLU A 152 -7.75 3.17 -13.49
CA GLU A 152 -8.92 2.43 -12.97
C GLU A 152 -8.72 1.93 -11.53
N ASP A 153 -7.48 1.62 -11.14
CA ASP A 153 -7.13 1.21 -9.78
C ASP A 153 -7.05 2.39 -8.78
N GLY A 154 -7.30 3.61 -9.27
CA GLY A 154 -7.23 4.87 -8.54
C GLY A 154 -5.85 5.49 -8.44
N ALA A 155 -4.81 4.94 -9.08
CA ALA A 155 -3.49 5.57 -9.16
C ALA A 155 -3.56 6.90 -9.92
N ILE A 156 -2.92 7.92 -9.38
CA ILE A 156 -2.88 9.24 -9.98
C ILE A 156 -1.48 9.53 -10.45
N HIS A 157 -1.38 9.94 -11.70
CA HIS A 157 -0.15 10.41 -12.30
C HIS A 157 -0.31 11.87 -12.75
N VAL A 158 0.72 12.69 -12.51
CA VAL A 158 0.80 14.06 -13.02
C VAL A 158 2.05 14.15 -13.88
N GLU A 159 1.91 14.49 -15.16
CA GLU A 159 3.00 14.47 -16.16
C GLU A 159 3.76 13.12 -16.23
N GLY A 160 3.06 12.01 -15.92
CA GLY A 160 3.63 10.66 -15.91
C GLY A 160 4.35 10.28 -14.61
N GLU A 161 4.37 11.15 -13.59
CA GLU A 161 4.91 10.86 -12.27
C GLU A 161 3.79 10.45 -11.30
N TYR A 162 4.00 9.35 -10.58
CA TYR A 162 3.05 8.85 -9.60
C TYR A 162 3.02 9.78 -8.37
N VAL A 163 1.85 10.31 -8.04
CA VAL A 163 1.66 11.25 -6.93
C VAL A 163 0.82 10.68 -5.78
N GLY A 164 0.17 9.55 -5.99
CA GLY A 164 -0.64 8.87 -4.96
C GLY A 164 -1.81 8.08 -5.53
N ARG A 165 -2.73 7.67 -4.66
CA ARG A 165 -3.91 6.87 -5.05
C ARG A 165 -5.17 7.32 -4.34
N ILE A 166 -6.32 7.20 -5.01
CA ILE A 166 -7.65 7.42 -4.43
C ILE A 166 -8.24 6.09 -3.97
N LYS A 167 -8.54 5.97 -2.67
CA LYS A 167 -9.33 4.89 -2.10
C LYS A 167 -10.69 5.41 -1.64
N GLY A 168 -11.78 4.92 -2.24
CA GLY A 168 -13.12 5.48 -2.01
C GLY A 168 -13.15 6.95 -2.41
N PHE A 169 -13.37 7.83 -1.42
CA PHE A 169 -13.33 9.29 -1.55
C PHE A 169 -12.12 9.95 -0.85
N HIS A 170 -11.07 9.17 -0.54
CA HIS A 170 -9.85 9.69 0.10
C HIS A 170 -8.66 9.59 -0.83
N PHE A 171 -7.94 10.70 -0.97
CA PHE A 171 -6.65 10.72 -1.64
C PHE A 171 -5.52 10.43 -0.64
N ILE A 172 -4.70 9.44 -0.98
CA ILE A 172 -3.51 9.05 -0.22
C ILE A 172 -2.29 9.50 -1.05
N PRO A 173 -1.63 10.61 -0.68
CA PRO A 173 -0.45 11.09 -1.38
C PRO A 173 0.74 10.15 -1.16
N ASP A 174 1.61 10.04 -2.15
CA ASP A 174 2.92 9.40 -1.95
C ASP A 174 3.85 10.34 -1.19
N GLY A 175 4.51 9.82 -0.15
CA GLY A 175 5.19 10.61 0.89
C GLY A 175 6.60 11.06 0.53
N THR A 176 6.98 11.03 -0.75
CA THR A 176 8.38 10.98 -1.19
C THR A 176 8.96 12.30 -1.68
N ALA A 177 8.15 13.35 -1.88
CA ALA A 177 8.62 14.59 -2.50
C ALA A 177 8.62 15.79 -1.51
N GLU A 178 9.80 16.39 -1.30
CA GLU A 178 9.99 17.65 -0.58
C GLU A 178 10.51 18.76 -1.52
N GLY A 179 10.02 19.99 -1.35
CA GLY A 179 10.46 21.15 -2.14
C GLY A 179 9.32 21.93 -2.80
N ALA A 180 9.67 22.99 -3.54
CA ALA A 180 8.70 23.80 -4.29
C ALA A 180 8.04 22.99 -5.43
N GLU A 181 8.78 22.05 -6.03
CA GLU A 181 8.28 21.08 -7.02
C GLU A 181 7.20 20.17 -6.46
N ALA A 182 7.45 19.59 -5.29
CA ALA A 182 6.48 18.74 -4.60
C ALA A 182 5.17 19.49 -4.30
N ARG A 183 5.25 20.77 -3.92
CA ARG A 183 4.05 21.60 -3.67
C ARG A 183 3.24 21.84 -4.92
N ALA A 184 3.91 22.11 -6.03
CA ALA A 184 3.28 22.35 -7.32
C ALA A 184 2.61 21.08 -7.88
N LEU A 185 3.31 19.95 -7.89
CA LEU A 185 2.76 18.64 -8.26
C LEU A 185 1.58 18.26 -7.37
N LYS A 186 1.69 18.48 -6.06
CA LYS A 186 0.60 18.25 -5.11
C LYS A 186 -0.62 19.13 -5.39
N ALA A 187 -0.45 20.39 -5.76
CA ALA A 187 -1.55 21.27 -6.10
C ALA A 187 -2.27 20.81 -7.39
N ALA A 188 -1.51 20.41 -8.42
CA ALA A 188 -2.08 19.84 -9.65
C ALA A 188 -2.82 18.53 -9.40
N ALA A 189 -2.23 17.63 -8.61
CA ALA A 189 -2.84 16.38 -8.18
C ALA A 189 -4.17 16.63 -7.45
N LEU A 190 -4.22 17.60 -6.53
CA LEU A 190 -5.44 17.93 -5.79
C LEU A 190 -6.59 18.39 -6.69
N SER A 191 -6.30 19.13 -7.77
CA SER A 191 -7.32 19.54 -8.74
C SER A 191 -7.87 18.33 -9.51
N ALA A 192 -7.00 17.41 -9.93
CA ALA A 192 -7.40 16.17 -10.61
C ALA A 192 -8.21 15.25 -9.69
N VAL A 193 -7.75 15.11 -8.45
CA VAL A 193 -8.43 14.37 -7.37
C VAL A 193 -9.84 14.89 -7.16
N ALA A 194 -10.03 16.21 -7.09
CA ALA A 194 -11.35 16.80 -6.86
C ALA A 194 -12.34 16.42 -7.97
N THR A 195 -11.94 16.54 -9.23
CA THR A 195 -12.77 16.16 -10.38
C THR A 195 -13.14 14.67 -10.36
N GLU A 196 -12.16 13.80 -10.08
CA GLU A 196 -12.38 12.36 -10.01
C GLU A 196 -13.26 11.96 -8.81
N ILE A 197 -13.08 12.59 -7.65
CA ILE A 197 -13.93 12.34 -6.47
C ILE A 197 -15.38 12.68 -6.76
N VAL A 198 -15.64 13.79 -7.46
CA VAL A 198 -17.00 14.17 -7.90
C VAL A 198 -17.56 13.14 -8.89
N ALA A 199 -16.76 12.65 -9.84
CA ALA A 199 -17.18 11.60 -10.77
C ALA A 199 -17.56 10.30 -10.03
N ARG A 200 -16.73 9.88 -9.07
CA ARG A 200 -17.02 8.73 -8.19
C ARG A 200 -18.27 8.96 -7.33
N ALA A 201 -18.47 10.16 -6.81
CA ALA A 201 -19.64 10.49 -5.99
C ALA A 201 -20.93 10.32 -6.80
N LYS A 202 -20.95 10.83 -8.05
CA LYS A 202 -22.07 10.62 -8.98
C LYS A 202 -22.27 9.15 -9.32
N ALA A 203 -21.19 8.39 -9.53
CA ALA A 203 -21.27 6.96 -9.79
C ALA A 203 -21.88 6.20 -8.60
N VAL A 204 -21.46 6.50 -7.37
CA VAL A 204 -22.04 5.92 -6.15
C VAL A 204 -23.51 6.33 -6.00
N ALA A 205 -23.85 7.60 -6.23
CA ALA A 205 -25.22 8.10 -6.15
C ALA A 205 -26.18 7.37 -7.11
N ALA A 206 -25.70 6.97 -8.29
CA ALA A 206 -26.48 6.25 -9.31
C ALA A 206 -26.40 4.70 -9.22
N THR A 207 -25.48 4.17 -8.41
CA THR A 207 -25.19 2.73 -8.33
C THR A 207 -26.38 1.91 -7.82
N PRO A 208 -26.63 0.68 -8.32
CA PRO A 208 -27.65 -0.23 -7.79
C PRO A 208 -27.29 -0.84 -6.43
N ASP A 209 -28.29 -1.29 -5.67
CA ASP A 209 -28.07 -1.88 -4.32
C ASP A 209 -27.18 -3.14 -4.34
N THR A 210 -27.07 -3.83 -5.48
CA THR A 210 -26.26 -5.05 -5.66
C THR A 210 -24.75 -4.83 -5.63
N GLU A 211 -24.30 -3.61 -5.90
CA GLU A 211 -22.87 -3.25 -5.90
C GLU A 211 -22.41 -2.68 -4.56
N LEU A 212 -23.35 -2.40 -3.66
CA LEU A 212 -23.07 -1.95 -2.30
C LEU A 212 -23.15 -3.12 -1.34
N LYS A 213 -22.22 -3.16 -0.39
CA LYS A 213 -22.19 -4.18 0.68
C LYS A 213 -21.91 -3.53 2.02
N VAL A 214 -22.54 -4.06 3.07
CA VAL A 214 -22.22 -3.70 4.46
C VAL A 214 -21.26 -4.75 5.00
N SER A 215 -20.12 -4.33 5.51
CA SER A 215 -19.15 -5.21 6.18
C SER A 215 -19.51 -5.40 7.65
N ARG A 216 -18.84 -6.38 8.29
CA ARG A 216 -19.10 -6.74 9.69
C ARG A 216 -18.70 -5.65 10.70
N ASP A 217 -17.74 -4.82 10.35
CA ASP A 217 -17.29 -3.63 11.08
C ASP A 217 -18.12 -2.37 10.75
N GLY A 218 -19.17 -2.51 9.93
CA GLY A 218 -20.12 -1.45 9.65
C GLY A 218 -19.72 -0.53 8.51
N GLU A 219 -18.70 -0.84 7.72
CA GLU A 219 -18.35 -0.07 6.52
C GLU A 219 -19.31 -0.39 5.36
N ILE A 220 -19.59 0.62 4.55
CA ILE A 220 -20.33 0.47 3.30
C ILE A 220 -19.31 0.49 2.18
N ILE A 221 -19.19 -0.64 1.48
CA ILE A 221 -18.17 -0.90 0.48
C ILE A 221 -18.78 -0.77 -0.92
N TRP A 222 -18.09 -0.02 -1.78
CA TRP A 222 -18.33 0.09 -3.22
C TRP A 222 -17.00 -0.10 -3.95
N ASN A 223 -16.96 -0.92 -5.00
CA ASN A 223 -15.75 -1.20 -5.78
C ASN A 223 -14.51 -1.49 -4.90
N HIS A 224 -14.66 -2.38 -3.93
CA HIS A 224 -13.60 -2.80 -2.99
C HIS A 224 -13.05 -1.69 -2.07
N ALA A 225 -13.69 -0.52 -2.00
CA ALA A 225 -13.31 0.57 -1.11
C ALA A 225 -14.47 1.01 -0.21
N ALA A 226 -14.15 1.41 1.02
CA ALA A 226 -15.12 1.99 1.93
C ALA A 226 -15.52 3.40 1.46
N VAL A 227 -16.83 3.61 1.26
CA VAL A 227 -17.42 4.89 0.85
C VAL A 227 -18.34 5.48 1.93
N GLY A 228 -18.70 4.68 2.91
CA GLY A 228 -19.47 5.11 4.08
C GLY A 228 -19.30 4.18 5.27
N ARG A 229 -19.93 4.53 6.38
CA ARG A 229 -19.96 3.73 7.60
C ARG A 229 -21.30 3.88 8.30
N LEU A 230 -21.77 2.81 8.91
CA LEU A 230 -22.92 2.82 9.78
C LEU A 230 -22.57 3.42 11.13
N GLU A 231 -23.43 4.30 11.59
CA GLU A 231 -23.38 4.94 12.90
C GLU A 231 -24.70 4.73 13.64
N PRO A 232 -24.70 4.84 14.98
CA PRO A 232 -25.91 4.72 15.76
C PRO A 232 -26.94 5.78 15.34
N GLY A 233 -28.17 5.34 15.04
CA GLY A 233 -29.24 6.22 14.60
C GLY A 233 -30.30 6.49 15.67
N ALA A 234 -31.50 6.86 15.19
CA ALA A 234 -32.63 7.22 16.05
C ALA A 234 -33.25 6.00 16.76
N THR A 235 -33.37 4.88 16.05
CA THR A 235 -33.82 3.59 16.60
C THR A 235 -32.83 2.49 16.22
N LEU A 236 -32.93 1.32 16.88
CA LEU A 236 -32.06 0.16 16.61
C LEU A 236 -32.11 -0.30 15.14
N LEU A 237 -33.28 -0.21 14.50
CA LEU A 237 -33.47 -0.61 13.11
C LEU A 237 -33.25 0.52 12.09
N LYS A 238 -32.90 1.73 12.56
CA LYS A 238 -32.69 2.91 11.71
C LYS A 238 -31.32 3.55 11.99
N PRO A 239 -30.20 2.84 11.72
CA PRO A 239 -28.87 3.41 11.83
C PRO A 239 -28.64 4.52 10.79
N ARG A 240 -27.69 5.41 11.08
CA ARG A 240 -27.28 6.47 10.14
C ARG A 240 -26.15 5.96 9.25
N ALA A 241 -26.27 6.10 7.94
CA ALA A 241 -25.17 5.81 7.02
C ALA A 241 -24.34 7.08 6.79
N ALA A 242 -23.18 7.24 7.41
CA ALA A 242 -22.32 8.41 7.23
C ALA A 242 -21.36 8.23 6.06
N VAL A 243 -21.20 9.25 5.20
CA VAL A 243 -20.20 9.24 4.12
C VAL A 243 -18.78 9.31 4.68
N LEU A 244 -17.91 8.41 4.21
CA LEU A 244 -16.48 8.43 4.50
C LEU A 244 -15.75 9.16 3.36
N ALA A 245 -15.55 10.47 3.51
CA ALA A 245 -14.83 11.29 2.54
C ALA A 245 -14.04 12.41 3.21
N GLY A 246 -12.94 12.81 2.55
CA GLY A 246 -12.17 14.01 2.90
C GLY A 246 -12.85 15.30 2.47
N ASP A 247 -12.15 16.43 2.64
CA ASP A 247 -12.68 17.78 2.36
C ASP A 247 -13.01 18.02 0.88
N GLN A 248 -12.49 17.18 -0.02
CA GLN A 248 -12.71 17.29 -1.46
C GLN A 248 -14.16 16.98 -1.86
N LEU A 249 -14.91 16.21 -1.07
CA LEU A 249 -16.32 15.91 -1.32
C LEU A 249 -17.20 16.74 -0.37
N SER A 250 -17.83 17.77 -0.92
CA SER A 250 -18.66 18.73 -0.18
C SER A 250 -19.91 19.14 -0.95
N GLY A 251 -20.80 19.89 -0.31
CA GLY A 251 -22.01 20.41 -0.93
C GLY A 251 -22.96 19.32 -1.42
N SER A 252 -23.61 19.57 -2.55
CA SER A 252 -24.66 18.72 -3.12
C SER A 252 -24.18 17.31 -3.44
N ASP A 253 -22.96 17.13 -3.96
CA ASP A 253 -22.44 15.80 -4.31
C ASP A 253 -22.32 14.91 -3.06
N ARG A 254 -21.90 15.49 -1.92
CA ARG A 254 -21.83 14.77 -0.64
C ARG A 254 -23.23 14.38 -0.14
N GLU A 255 -24.19 15.29 -0.27
CA GLU A 255 -25.58 15.06 0.15
C GLU A 255 -26.26 13.97 -0.68
N GLU A 256 -26.01 13.93 -1.99
CA GLU A 256 -26.52 12.88 -2.87
C GLU A 256 -25.97 11.49 -2.51
N VAL A 257 -24.66 11.39 -2.25
CA VAL A 257 -24.05 10.15 -1.78
C VAL A 257 -24.63 9.75 -0.43
N GLN A 258 -24.71 10.68 0.53
CA GLN A 258 -25.29 10.45 1.85
C GLN A 258 -26.72 9.90 1.76
N ALA A 259 -27.58 10.52 0.95
CA ALA A 259 -28.95 10.07 0.73
C ALA A 259 -28.99 8.68 0.07
N ARG A 260 -28.11 8.40 -0.89
CA ARG A 260 -28.01 7.10 -1.56
C ARG A 260 -27.60 5.98 -0.62
N LEU A 261 -26.58 6.22 0.21
CA LEU A 261 -26.09 5.25 1.20
C LEU A 261 -27.16 4.99 2.27
N GLN A 262 -27.85 6.03 2.76
CA GLN A 262 -28.94 5.84 3.71
C GLN A 262 -30.06 4.99 3.11
N LYS A 263 -30.47 5.28 1.87
CA LYS A 263 -31.51 4.51 1.17
C LYS A 263 -31.13 3.04 0.99
N PHE A 264 -29.86 2.75 0.68
CA PHE A 264 -29.34 1.39 0.60
C PHE A 264 -29.48 0.67 1.94
N VAL A 265 -29.02 1.30 3.02
CA VAL A 265 -29.04 0.73 4.37
C VAL A 265 -30.47 0.45 4.83
N ASP A 266 -31.38 1.42 4.65
CA ASP A 266 -32.79 1.27 5.02
C ASP A 266 -33.43 0.08 4.30
N ARG A 267 -33.18 -0.05 2.99
CA ARG A 267 -33.67 -1.19 2.20
C ARG A 267 -33.02 -2.51 2.58
N HIS A 268 -31.71 -2.51 2.85
CA HIS A 268 -30.97 -3.70 3.25
C HIS A 268 -31.50 -4.24 4.58
N ILE A 269 -31.78 -3.36 5.55
CA ILE A 269 -32.40 -3.71 6.82
C ILE A 269 -33.84 -4.20 6.61
N ALA A 270 -34.65 -3.48 5.83
CA ALA A 270 -36.03 -3.86 5.56
C ALA A 270 -36.15 -5.24 4.89
N ALA A 271 -35.24 -5.57 3.97
CA ALA A 271 -35.23 -6.87 3.29
C ALA A 271 -34.68 -7.99 4.18
N THR A 272 -33.59 -7.73 4.92
CA THR A 272 -32.88 -8.76 5.69
C THR A 272 -33.55 -9.03 7.03
N LEU A 273 -34.13 -8.01 7.66
CA LEU A 273 -34.80 -8.05 8.96
C LEU A 273 -36.31 -7.77 8.85
N GLU A 274 -36.92 -8.11 7.72
CA GLU A 274 -38.35 -7.89 7.43
C GLU A 274 -39.28 -8.22 8.62
N PRO A 275 -39.14 -9.37 9.32
CA PRO A 275 -40.00 -9.66 10.48
C PRO A 275 -39.85 -8.67 11.63
N LEU A 276 -38.65 -8.12 11.87
CA LEU A 276 -38.45 -7.11 12.90
C LEU A 276 -39.08 -5.78 12.51
N VAL A 277 -39.00 -5.39 11.23
CA VAL A 277 -39.64 -4.17 10.74
C VAL A 277 -41.15 -4.27 10.90
N LYS A 278 -41.76 -5.39 10.51
CA LYS A 278 -43.20 -5.63 10.71
C LYS A 278 -43.61 -5.64 12.19
N LEU A 279 -42.76 -6.18 13.07
CA LEU A 279 -43.00 -6.11 14.52
C LEU A 279 -42.85 -4.68 15.06
N GLU A 280 -41.93 -3.88 14.52
CA GLU A 280 -41.74 -2.47 14.87
C GLU A 280 -42.94 -1.63 14.43
N GLU A 281 -43.44 -1.82 13.21
CA GLU A 281 -44.67 -1.19 12.70
C GLU A 281 -45.88 -1.59 13.55
N GLY A 282 -46.03 -2.89 13.83
CA GLY A 282 -47.03 -3.42 14.75
C GLY A 282 -48.47 -3.23 14.29
N GLU A 283 -48.72 -3.23 12.98
CA GLU A 283 -50.06 -3.12 12.42
C GLU A 283 -51.02 -4.15 13.03
N GLY A 284 -52.17 -3.68 13.55
CA GLY A 284 -53.17 -4.53 14.18
C GLY A 284 -52.78 -5.11 15.55
N LEU A 285 -51.67 -4.67 16.15
CA LEU A 285 -51.29 -5.03 17.51
C LEU A 285 -51.71 -3.94 18.51
N GLU A 286 -52.35 -4.35 19.60
CA GLU A 286 -52.81 -3.45 20.66
C GLU A 286 -52.40 -3.97 22.05
N GLY A 287 -52.41 -3.06 23.03
CA GLY A 287 -52.18 -3.38 24.44
C GLY A 287 -50.92 -4.22 24.70
N THR A 288 -51.08 -5.31 25.47
CA THR A 288 -49.99 -6.23 25.85
C THR A 288 -49.30 -6.87 24.64
N VAL A 289 -50.03 -7.11 23.54
CA VAL A 289 -49.45 -7.72 22.32
C VAL A 289 -48.46 -6.78 21.66
N ARG A 290 -48.82 -5.49 21.57
CA ARG A 290 -47.94 -4.44 21.05
C ARG A 290 -46.71 -4.27 21.95
N GLY A 291 -46.89 -4.33 23.27
CA GLY A 291 -45.80 -4.32 24.24
C GLY A 291 -44.80 -5.46 24.03
N ILE A 292 -45.27 -6.70 23.85
CA ILE A 292 -44.40 -7.84 23.58
C ILE A 292 -43.70 -7.71 22.23
N ALA A 293 -44.37 -7.21 21.19
CA ALA A 293 -43.73 -6.94 19.90
C ALA A 293 -42.60 -5.92 20.03
N TYR A 294 -42.82 -4.84 20.77
CA TYR A 294 -41.78 -3.84 21.06
C TYR A 294 -40.58 -4.45 21.79
N ARG A 295 -40.81 -5.25 22.83
CA ARG A 295 -39.75 -5.97 23.57
C ARG A 295 -39.00 -6.97 22.68
N LEU A 296 -39.68 -7.61 21.74
CA LEU A 296 -39.03 -8.46 20.73
C LEU A 296 -38.11 -7.65 19.82
N VAL A 297 -38.52 -6.47 19.36
CA VAL A 297 -37.69 -5.58 18.54
C VAL A 297 -36.47 -5.10 19.31
N GLU A 298 -36.64 -4.66 20.57
CA GLU A 298 -35.52 -4.27 21.45
C GLU A 298 -34.52 -5.39 21.67
N ALA A 299 -35.01 -6.63 21.79
CA ALA A 299 -34.18 -7.82 21.93
C ALA A 299 -33.70 -8.39 20.57
N LEU A 300 -33.85 -7.62 19.49
CA LEU A 300 -33.49 -7.98 18.11
C LEU A 300 -34.10 -9.30 17.63
N GLY A 301 -35.24 -9.69 18.19
CA GLY A 301 -36.02 -10.88 17.84
C GLY A 301 -35.67 -12.15 18.60
N VAL A 302 -34.90 -12.05 19.69
CA VAL A 302 -34.68 -13.14 20.65
C VAL A 302 -34.91 -12.61 22.07
N LEU A 303 -36.11 -12.83 22.58
CA LEU A 303 -36.57 -12.36 23.89
C LEU A 303 -36.59 -13.51 24.90
N PRO A 304 -35.79 -13.45 25.98
CA PRO A 304 -35.88 -14.41 27.09
C PRO A 304 -37.28 -14.39 27.70
N ARG A 305 -37.92 -15.56 27.79
CA ARG A 305 -39.33 -15.69 28.16
C ARG A 305 -39.58 -15.32 29.63
N ASP A 306 -38.57 -15.52 30.48
CA ASP A 306 -38.59 -15.13 31.90
C ASP A 306 -38.77 -13.62 32.10
N GLN A 307 -38.30 -12.79 31.15
CA GLN A 307 -38.46 -11.33 31.22
C GLN A 307 -39.89 -10.84 30.93
N VAL A 308 -40.74 -11.69 30.34
CA VAL A 308 -42.12 -11.34 29.94
C VAL A 308 -43.13 -12.42 30.35
N ALA A 309 -42.83 -13.17 31.42
CA ALA A 309 -43.59 -14.36 31.78
C ALA A 309 -45.05 -14.04 32.14
N ALA A 310 -45.30 -12.92 32.80
CA ALA A 310 -46.64 -12.50 33.22
C ALA A 310 -47.49 -12.08 32.01
N GLU A 311 -46.93 -11.26 31.13
CA GLU A 311 -47.57 -10.75 29.91
C GLU A 311 -47.90 -11.90 28.96
N VAL A 312 -46.98 -12.86 28.79
CA VAL A 312 -47.18 -14.04 27.93
C VAL A 312 -48.27 -14.97 28.50
N LYS A 313 -48.39 -15.04 29.83
CA LYS A 313 -49.45 -15.82 30.49
C LYS A 313 -50.82 -15.18 30.31
N SER A 314 -50.92 -13.85 30.25
CA SER A 314 -52.18 -13.14 30.02
C SER A 314 -52.61 -13.09 28.55
N LEU A 315 -51.73 -13.40 27.59
CA LEU A 315 -52.10 -13.42 26.17
C LEU A 315 -53.15 -14.49 25.84
N SER A 316 -54.20 -14.09 25.13
CA SER A 316 -55.16 -15.01 24.51
C SER A 316 -54.52 -15.82 23.37
N GLN A 317 -55.21 -16.85 22.88
CA GLN A 317 -54.72 -17.61 21.72
C GLN A 317 -54.75 -16.77 20.43
N ASP A 318 -55.72 -15.87 20.28
CA ASP A 318 -55.80 -14.92 19.17
C ASP A 318 -54.61 -13.96 19.17
N ASP A 319 -54.27 -13.42 20.33
CA ASP A 319 -53.11 -12.52 20.48
C ASP A 319 -51.79 -13.23 20.18
N ARG A 320 -51.65 -14.48 20.61
CA ARG A 320 -50.50 -15.31 20.23
C ARG A 320 -50.48 -15.59 18.73
N ALA A 321 -51.64 -15.76 18.09
CA ALA A 321 -51.73 -15.94 16.65
C ALA A 321 -51.26 -14.69 15.90
N LYS A 322 -51.63 -13.48 16.34
CA LYS A 322 -51.13 -12.21 15.77
C LYS A 322 -49.60 -12.15 15.75
N LEU A 323 -48.95 -12.45 16.88
CA LEU A 323 -47.47 -12.47 16.95
C LEU A 323 -46.85 -13.59 16.09
N ARG A 324 -47.49 -14.76 16.00
CA ARG A 324 -47.04 -15.85 15.11
C ARG A 324 -47.14 -15.48 13.63
N ASN A 325 -48.18 -14.73 13.24
CA ASN A 325 -48.34 -14.23 11.87
C ASN A 325 -47.22 -13.26 11.49
N LEU A 326 -46.65 -12.54 12.47
CA LEU A 326 -45.45 -11.71 12.31
C LEU A 326 -44.13 -12.50 12.46
N GLY A 327 -44.21 -13.83 12.53
CA GLY A 327 -43.05 -14.73 12.53
C GLY A 327 -42.54 -15.14 13.91
N ALA A 328 -43.13 -14.69 15.02
CA ALA A 328 -42.70 -15.07 16.35
C ALA A 328 -43.05 -16.54 16.69
N ARG A 329 -42.18 -17.19 17.45
CA ARG A 329 -42.36 -18.52 18.03
C ARG A 329 -42.19 -18.47 19.53
N PHE A 330 -43.05 -19.20 20.23
CA PHE A 330 -43.05 -19.30 21.69
C PHE A 330 -42.36 -20.60 22.09
N GLY A 331 -41.06 -20.53 22.35
CA GLY A 331 -40.28 -21.66 22.87
C GLY A 331 -40.44 -21.84 24.39
N ALA A 332 -39.80 -22.88 24.92
CA ALA A 332 -39.77 -23.14 26.35
C ALA A 332 -39.07 -21.99 27.10
N PHE A 333 -37.93 -21.54 26.58
CA PHE A 333 -37.07 -20.56 27.25
C PHE A 333 -37.06 -19.16 26.62
N ASN A 334 -37.42 -19.04 25.34
CA ASN A 334 -37.36 -17.77 24.61
C ASN A 334 -38.58 -17.61 23.70
N ILE A 335 -38.97 -16.37 23.45
CA ILE A 335 -39.80 -15.98 22.32
C ILE A 335 -38.86 -15.45 21.25
N TYR A 336 -38.92 -16.02 20.05
CA TYR A 336 -37.93 -15.71 19.01
C TYR A 336 -38.53 -15.76 17.62
N VAL A 337 -37.87 -15.13 16.65
CA VAL A 337 -38.27 -15.17 15.24
C VAL A 337 -37.29 -16.07 14.46
N PRO A 338 -37.69 -17.27 14.01
CA PRO A 338 -36.78 -18.24 13.39
C PRO A 338 -36.06 -17.72 12.14
N ALA A 339 -36.73 -16.88 11.34
CA ALA A 339 -36.14 -16.31 10.13
C ALA A 339 -34.89 -15.46 10.43
N LEU A 340 -34.82 -14.87 11.63
CA LEU A 340 -33.70 -14.03 12.07
C LEU A 340 -32.50 -14.82 12.60
N LEU A 341 -32.64 -16.13 12.79
CA LEU A 341 -31.55 -17.03 13.21
C LEU A 341 -30.70 -17.51 12.02
N LYS A 342 -31.07 -17.13 10.80
CA LYS A 342 -30.27 -17.38 9.58
C LYS A 342 -28.98 -16.53 9.62
N PRO A 343 -27.92 -16.93 8.87
CA PRO A 343 -26.63 -16.25 8.93
C PRO A 343 -26.68 -14.74 8.65
N ALA A 344 -27.23 -14.32 7.51
CA ALA A 344 -27.26 -12.90 7.14
C ALA A 344 -28.06 -12.02 8.13
N PRO A 345 -29.29 -12.39 8.56
CA PRO A 345 -29.98 -11.67 9.63
C PRO A 345 -29.22 -11.65 10.97
N THR A 346 -28.52 -12.73 11.32
CA THR A 346 -27.74 -12.81 12.56
C THR A 346 -26.55 -11.84 12.53
N GLU A 347 -25.82 -11.79 11.41
CA GLU A 347 -24.70 -10.86 11.22
C GLU A 347 -25.17 -9.41 11.30
N LEU A 348 -26.28 -9.07 10.63
CA LEU A 348 -26.82 -7.72 10.67
C LEU A 348 -27.36 -7.34 12.06
N ARG A 349 -28.04 -8.26 12.76
CA ARG A 349 -28.45 -8.04 14.16
C ARG A 349 -27.26 -7.80 15.08
N LEU A 350 -26.18 -8.56 14.91
CA LEU A 350 -24.95 -8.36 15.70
C LEU A 350 -24.34 -6.99 15.44
N LEU A 351 -24.32 -6.54 14.19
CA LEU A 351 -23.85 -5.20 13.83
C LEU A 351 -24.71 -4.10 14.46
N LEU A 352 -26.04 -4.18 14.37
CA LEU A 352 -26.95 -3.20 14.99
C LEU A 352 -26.82 -3.18 16.52
N TRP A 353 -26.70 -4.35 17.15
CA TRP A 353 -26.43 -4.46 18.58
C TRP A 353 -25.08 -3.85 18.98
N ALA A 354 -24.04 -4.10 18.19
CA ALA A 354 -22.71 -3.58 18.43
C ALA A 354 -22.66 -2.05 18.28
N LEU A 355 -23.35 -1.48 17.29
CA LEU A 355 -23.51 -0.04 17.13
C LEU A 355 -24.17 0.59 18.37
N GLN A 356 -25.19 -0.04 18.93
CA GLN A 356 -25.82 0.45 20.15
C GLN A 356 -24.86 0.41 21.35
N LEU A 357 -24.09 -0.66 21.52
CA LEU A 357 -23.07 -0.72 22.58
C LEU A 357 -21.94 0.28 22.38
N GLN A 358 -21.56 0.57 21.13
CA GLN A 358 -20.59 1.60 20.79
C GLN A 358 -21.09 2.98 21.19
N LYS A 359 -22.37 3.30 20.92
CA LYS A 359 -23.03 4.54 21.39
C LYS A 359 -22.93 4.72 22.90
N GLU A 360 -22.96 3.61 23.64
CA GLU A 360 -22.86 3.57 25.10
C GLU A 360 -21.40 3.50 25.62
N GLY A 361 -20.40 3.47 24.73
CA GLY A 361 -18.99 3.35 25.08
C GLY A 361 -18.59 1.98 25.64
N LYS A 362 -19.40 0.93 25.40
CA LYS A 362 -19.22 -0.41 25.98
C LYS A 362 -18.54 -1.40 25.05
N LEU A 363 -18.48 -1.12 23.76
CA LEU A 363 -17.87 -2.00 22.75
C LEU A 363 -17.33 -1.18 21.59
N ASP A 364 -16.15 -1.55 21.10
CA ASP A 364 -15.65 -1.12 19.79
C ASP A 364 -16.02 -2.18 18.74
N LEU A 365 -16.54 -1.76 17.60
CA LEU A 365 -16.89 -2.63 16.47
C LEU A 365 -15.69 -3.47 16.00
N ALA A 366 -14.48 -2.92 16.07
CA ALA A 366 -13.25 -3.65 15.74
C ALA A 366 -13.04 -4.89 16.65
N ASN A 367 -13.62 -4.87 17.85
CA ASN A 367 -13.51 -5.93 18.86
C ASN A 367 -14.78 -6.81 18.93
N LEU A 368 -15.66 -6.76 17.91
CA LEU A 368 -16.86 -7.59 17.88
C LEU A 368 -16.48 -9.08 17.85
N PRO A 369 -16.94 -9.92 18.81
CA PRO A 369 -16.61 -11.34 18.81
C PRO A 369 -17.24 -12.09 17.64
N VAL A 370 -16.56 -13.15 17.19
CA VAL A 370 -17.02 -13.99 16.07
C VAL A 370 -18.16 -14.89 16.54
N PRO A 371 -19.33 -14.90 15.88
CA PRO A 371 -20.43 -15.78 16.25
C PRO A 371 -20.02 -17.25 16.06
N PRO A 372 -20.67 -18.20 16.78
CA PRO A 372 -20.50 -19.62 16.50
C PRO A 372 -20.72 -19.93 15.00
N GLY A 373 -19.91 -20.84 14.45
CA GLY A 373 -19.94 -21.21 13.05
C GLY A 373 -21.32 -21.64 12.54
N GLN A 374 -21.59 -21.38 11.25
CA GLN A 374 -22.86 -21.70 10.62
C GLN A 374 -23.18 -23.21 10.76
N GLY A 375 -24.44 -23.52 11.06
CA GLY A 375 -24.91 -24.91 11.20
C GLY A 375 -24.62 -25.58 12.54
N LEU A 376 -23.77 -25.01 13.40
CA LEU A 376 -23.54 -25.57 14.73
C LEU A 376 -24.79 -25.43 15.60
N THR A 377 -25.19 -26.53 16.26
CA THR A 377 -26.30 -26.52 17.24
C THR A 377 -25.82 -26.14 18.64
N SER A 378 -24.51 -26.26 18.90
CA SER A 378 -23.90 -25.91 20.17
C SER A 378 -22.41 -25.59 20.02
N ALA A 379 -21.90 -24.70 20.86
CA ALA A 379 -20.49 -24.34 20.94
C ALA A 379 -20.05 -24.18 22.42
N ASN A 380 -18.75 -24.01 22.67
CA ASN A 380 -18.26 -23.68 24.00
C ASN A 380 -18.65 -22.25 24.38
N PHE A 381 -18.99 -22.03 25.64
CA PHE A 381 -19.28 -20.70 26.14
C PHE A 381 -17.98 -19.93 26.43
N ASP A 382 -17.68 -18.95 25.60
CA ASP A 382 -16.59 -18.00 25.85
C ASP A 382 -17.06 -16.88 26.79
N ARG A 383 -16.52 -16.89 28.00
CA ARG A 383 -16.86 -15.94 29.07
C ARG A 383 -16.29 -14.54 28.84
N SER A 384 -15.36 -14.37 27.90
CA SER A 384 -14.81 -13.06 27.54
C SER A 384 -15.77 -12.24 26.66
N THR A 385 -16.76 -12.89 26.06
CA THR A 385 -17.74 -12.20 25.20
C THR A 385 -18.64 -11.25 26.00
N PRO A 386 -19.04 -10.09 25.43
CA PRO A 386 -19.90 -9.16 26.13
C PRO A 386 -21.27 -9.77 26.45
N ARG A 387 -21.86 -9.36 27.58
CA ARG A 387 -23.18 -9.84 28.01
C ARG A 387 -24.22 -9.56 26.93
N GLY A 388 -24.99 -10.58 26.57
CA GLY A 388 -26.04 -10.49 25.54
C GLY A 388 -25.60 -10.97 24.15
N PHE A 389 -24.28 -11.05 23.88
CA PHE A 389 -23.72 -11.50 22.61
C PHE A 389 -24.38 -12.78 22.08
N TYR A 390 -24.37 -13.85 22.89
CA TYR A 390 -24.94 -15.12 22.48
C TYR A 390 -26.45 -15.08 22.22
N GLY A 391 -27.20 -14.25 22.95
CA GLY A 391 -28.63 -14.06 22.70
C GLY A 391 -28.89 -13.44 21.32
N VAL A 392 -28.08 -12.44 20.94
CA VAL A 392 -28.14 -11.83 19.61
C VAL A 392 -27.69 -12.81 18.52
N CYS A 393 -26.74 -13.71 18.81
CA CYS A 393 -26.37 -14.83 17.93
C CYS A 393 -27.44 -15.92 17.80
N GLY A 394 -28.51 -15.91 18.61
CA GLY A 394 -29.52 -16.97 18.61
C GLY A 394 -29.19 -18.19 19.48
N TYR A 395 -28.31 -18.02 20.47
CA TYR A 395 -27.87 -19.07 21.38
C TYR A 395 -28.24 -18.74 22.83
N ARG A 396 -28.52 -19.79 23.61
CA ARG A 396 -28.70 -19.72 25.07
C ARG A 396 -27.49 -20.33 25.76
N ILE A 397 -27.03 -19.70 26.83
CA ILE A 397 -25.97 -20.23 27.70
C ILE A 397 -26.56 -21.36 28.56
N CYS A 398 -25.95 -22.54 28.48
CA CYS A 398 -26.32 -23.77 29.17
C CYS A 398 -25.08 -24.35 29.87
N GLY A 399 -24.70 -23.77 31.01
CA GLY A 399 -23.51 -24.16 31.76
C GLY A 399 -22.22 -23.76 31.03
N SER A 400 -21.40 -24.75 30.65
CA SER A 400 -20.15 -24.55 29.90
C SER A 400 -20.33 -24.43 28.40
N ARG A 401 -21.57 -24.58 27.90
CA ARG A 401 -21.90 -24.56 26.47
C ARG A 401 -22.90 -23.48 26.16
N VAL A 402 -22.94 -23.09 24.89
CA VAL A 402 -24.05 -22.36 24.31
C VAL A 402 -24.79 -23.31 23.35
N VAL A 403 -26.12 -23.24 23.35
CA VAL A 403 -26.99 -24.10 22.52
C VAL A 403 -27.95 -23.22 21.74
N ARG A 404 -28.16 -23.53 20.46
CA ARG A 404 -29.10 -22.81 19.60
C ARG A 404 -30.50 -22.81 20.20
N ILE A 405 -31.15 -21.65 20.18
CA ILE A 405 -32.43 -21.42 20.86
C ILE A 405 -33.57 -22.22 20.21
N ASP A 406 -33.49 -22.48 18.91
CA ASP A 406 -34.47 -23.28 18.18
C ASP A 406 -34.31 -24.80 18.37
N MET A 407 -33.31 -25.23 19.15
CA MET A 407 -33.07 -26.63 19.53
C MET A 407 -33.49 -26.94 20.98
N LEU A 408 -34.03 -25.96 21.72
CA LEU A 408 -34.32 -26.02 23.15
C LEU A 408 -35.81 -25.97 23.50
#